data_AF-A0A2B7ZXB5-F1
#
_entry.id   AF-A0A2B7ZXB5-F1
#
_cell.length_a   1.000
_cell.length_b   1.000
_cell.length_c   1.000
_cell.angle_alpha   90.00
_cell.angle_beta   90.00
_cell.angle_gamma   90.00
#
_symmetry.space_group_name_H-M   'P 1'
#
loop_
_entity.id
_entity.type
_entity.pdbx_description
1 polymer ?
#
loop_
_entity_poly.entity_id
_entity_poly.type
_entity_poly.pdbx_seq_one_letter_code
_entity_poly.pdbx_strand_id
1 'polypeptide(L)'
;ARPDILYRHAELLGRKHVAMGSAKLAEAMKQTVLDLTVPLYLKDLTHDWWQQAKLSDEWLDVVYPMFYKQSGLPQDFYKRDYYQLIALLESDEIHPEITEKLDAIYETLI
;
A
#
# COMPACT_ATOMS: atom_id res chain seq x y z
N ALA A 1 -5.15 -6.24 0.15
CA ALA A 1 -4.33 -5.03 -0.13
C ALA A 1 -5.17 -3.79 0.14
N ARG A 2 -4.54 -2.67 0.52
CA ARG A 2 -5.22 -1.46 1.02
C ARG A 2 -4.69 -0.21 0.30
N PRO A 3 -5.47 0.43 -0.58
CA PRO A 3 -5.02 1.58 -1.38
C PRO A 3 -4.52 2.78 -0.57
N ASP A 4 -5.17 3.04 0.56
CA ASP A 4 -4.82 4.06 1.54
C ASP A 4 -3.35 3.99 1.98
N ILE A 5 -2.80 2.79 2.13
CA ILE A 5 -1.39 2.59 2.50
C ILE A 5 -0.43 3.08 1.42
N LEU A 6 -0.79 2.95 0.14
CA LEU A 6 0.04 3.43 -0.96
C LEU A 6 0.04 4.97 -1.00
N TYR A 7 -1.08 5.60 -0.65
CA TYR A 7 -1.17 7.06 -0.57
C TYR A 7 -0.28 7.60 0.56
N ARG A 8 -0.35 7.00 1.75
CA ARG A 8 0.54 7.32 2.88
C ARG A 8 2.01 7.14 2.49
N HIS A 9 2.33 6.04 1.80
CA HIS A 9 3.69 5.81 1.30
C HIS A 9 4.15 6.91 0.32
N ALA A 10 3.30 7.30 -0.62
CA ALA A 10 3.61 8.37 -1.57
C ALA A 10 3.79 9.75 -0.90
N GLU A 11 3.03 10.04 0.16
CA GLU A 11 3.24 11.24 0.99
C GLU A 11 4.63 11.24 1.64
N LEU A 12 5.07 10.09 2.18
CA LEU A 12 6.41 9.93 2.76
C LEU A 12 7.50 10.09 1.70
N LEU A 13 7.31 9.54 0.48
CA LEU A 13 8.23 9.76 -0.63
C LEU A 13 8.36 11.24 -0.99
N GLY A 14 7.28 12.02 -0.90
CA GLY A 14 7.35 13.45 -1.19
C GLY A 14 8.15 14.27 -0.18
N ARG A 15 8.39 13.74 1.03
CA ARG A 15 9.34 14.33 1.98
C ARG A 15 10.79 14.17 1.50
N LYS A 16 11.08 13.09 0.76
CA LYS A 16 12.39 12.86 0.12
C LYS A 16 12.50 13.64 -1.20
N HIS A 17 11.42 13.70 -1.98
CA HIS A 17 11.35 14.40 -3.26
C HIS A 17 10.71 15.79 -3.14
N VAL A 18 11.41 16.70 -2.47
CA VAL A 18 10.93 18.07 -2.15
C VAL A 18 10.46 18.84 -3.39
N ALA A 19 11.05 18.59 -4.56
CA ALA A 19 10.67 19.23 -5.82
C ALA A 19 9.24 18.89 -6.30
N MET A 20 8.72 17.70 -5.98
CA MET A 20 7.34 17.31 -6.30
C MET A 20 6.38 17.62 -5.14
N GLY A 21 6.82 17.41 -3.90
CA GLY A 21 6.03 17.61 -2.69
C GLY A 21 5.08 16.45 -2.38
N SER A 22 4.83 16.22 -1.07
CA SER A 22 4.01 15.09 -0.56
C SER A 22 2.60 15.03 -1.14
N ALA A 23 1.87 16.15 -1.18
CA ALA A 23 0.49 16.15 -1.67
C ALA A 23 0.41 15.76 -3.16
N LYS A 24 1.37 16.21 -3.98
CA LYS A 24 1.38 15.92 -5.41
C LYS A 24 1.69 14.45 -5.69
N LEU A 25 2.61 13.84 -4.94
CA LEU A 25 2.89 12.41 -5.08
C LEU A 25 1.76 11.54 -4.55
N ALA A 26 1.09 11.94 -3.47
CA ALA A 26 -0.11 11.27 -2.99
C ALA A 26 -1.21 11.25 -4.05
N GLU A 27 -1.45 12.40 -4.70
CA GLU A 27 -2.45 12.51 -5.77
C GLU A 27 -2.04 11.70 -7.01
N ALA A 28 -0.76 11.71 -7.38
CA ALA A 28 -0.26 10.88 -8.47
C ALA A 28 -0.49 9.38 -8.19
N MET A 29 -0.17 8.91 -6.98
CA MET A 29 -0.43 7.52 -6.57
C MET A 29 -1.92 7.18 -6.59
N LYS A 30 -2.77 8.09 -6.10
CA LYS A 30 -4.22 7.94 -6.14
C LYS A 30 -4.75 7.82 -7.56
N GLN A 31 -4.27 8.66 -8.48
CA GLN A 31 -4.64 8.56 -9.88
C GLN A 31 -4.17 7.24 -10.49
N THR A 32 -2.93 6.81 -10.21
CA THR A 32 -2.42 5.51 -10.66
C THR A 32 -3.31 4.36 -10.19
N VAL A 33 -3.73 4.36 -8.92
CA VAL A 33 -4.63 3.33 -8.38
C VAL A 33 -5.99 3.36 -9.07
N LEU A 34 -6.56 4.55 -9.32
CA LEU A 34 -7.84 4.71 -10.01
C LEU A 34 -7.78 4.22 -11.47
N ASP A 35 -6.67 4.44 -12.15
CA ASP A 35 -6.46 4.01 -13.55
C ASP A 35 -6.34 2.48 -13.67
N LEU A 36 -5.74 1.83 -12.65
CA LEU A 36 -5.38 0.41 -12.70
C LEU A 36 -6.36 -0.51 -11.95
N THR A 37 -7.25 0.04 -11.14
CA THR A 37 -8.14 -0.75 -10.28
C THR A 37 -9.59 -0.55 -10.71
N VAL A 38 -10.31 -1.65 -10.88
CA VAL A 38 -11.72 -1.60 -11.28
C VAL A 38 -12.51 -0.79 -10.23
N PRO A 39 -13.32 0.22 -10.65
CA PRO A 39 -14.03 1.09 -9.71
C PRO A 39 -14.94 0.35 -8.72
N LEU A 40 -15.45 -0.82 -9.09
CA LEU A 40 -16.22 -1.69 -8.20
C LEU A 40 -15.42 -2.08 -6.95
N TYR A 41 -14.16 -2.49 -7.13
CA TYR A 41 -13.30 -2.92 -6.03
C TYR A 41 -12.86 -1.74 -5.15
N LEU A 42 -12.72 -0.54 -5.71
CA LEU A 42 -12.43 0.66 -4.92
C LEU A 42 -13.62 1.12 -4.06
N LYS A 43 -14.85 0.81 -4.48
CA LYS A 43 -16.07 1.12 -3.71
C LYS A 43 -16.32 0.13 -2.57
N ASP A 44 -15.77 -1.08 -2.67
CA ASP A 44 -15.93 -2.13 -1.69
C ASP A 44 -14.56 -2.78 -1.38
N LEU A 45 -13.90 -2.25 -0.34
CA LEU A 45 -12.63 -2.79 0.14
C LEU A 45 -12.77 -4.14 0.88
N THR A 46 -14.01 -4.58 1.15
CA THR A 46 -14.27 -5.89 1.78
C THR A 46 -14.41 -7.01 0.75
N HIS A 47 -14.56 -6.65 -0.53
CA HIS A 47 -14.70 -7.58 -1.64
C HIS A 47 -13.55 -8.60 -1.69
N ASP A 48 -13.87 -9.87 -1.97
CA ASP A 48 -12.93 -11.01 -1.99
C ASP A 48 -11.66 -10.78 -2.80
N TRP A 49 -11.75 -9.96 -3.84
CA TRP A 49 -10.62 -9.50 -4.65
C TRP A 49 -9.47 -9.03 -3.74
N TRP A 50 -9.74 -8.16 -2.76
CA TRP A 50 -8.71 -7.61 -1.86
C TRP A 50 -8.11 -8.61 -0.88
N GLN A 51 -8.80 -9.72 -0.60
CA GLN A 51 -8.39 -10.73 0.37
C GLN A 51 -7.49 -11.82 -0.22
N GLN A 52 -7.33 -11.87 -1.54
CA GLN A 52 -6.46 -12.83 -2.18
C GLN A 52 -4.98 -12.47 -1.96
N ALA A 53 -4.24 -13.32 -1.24
CA ALA A 53 -2.83 -13.08 -0.88
C ALA A 53 -1.93 -12.76 -2.10
N LYS A 54 -2.12 -13.49 -3.21
CA LYS A 54 -1.38 -13.26 -4.46
C LYS A 54 -1.71 -11.95 -5.16
N LEU A 55 -2.93 -11.44 -4.96
CA LEU A 55 -3.35 -10.18 -5.56
C LEU A 55 -2.55 -9.01 -4.99
N SER A 56 -2.15 -9.05 -3.73
CA SER A 56 -1.34 -7.97 -3.16
C SER A 56 -0.03 -7.79 -3.91
N ASP A 57 0.70 -8.87 -4.17
CA ASP A 57 1.95 -8.81 -4.95
C ASP A 57 1.71 -8.40 -6.41
N GLU A 58 0.77 -9.07 -7.09
CA GLU A 58 0.53 -8.83 -8.53
C GLU A 58 0.00 -7.42 -8.81
N TRP A 59 -0.84 -6.88 -7.91
CA TRP A 59 -1.35 -5.52 -8.02
C TRP A 59 -0.25 -4.49 -7.74
N LEU A 60 0.55 -4.67 -6.69
CA LEU A 60 1.66 -3.76 -6.37
C LEU A 60 2.72 -3.74 -7.48
N ASP A 61 2.99 -4.90 -8.09
CA ASP A 61 3.94 -5.07 -9.21
C ASP A 61 3.51 -4.29 -10.47
N VAL A 62 2.24 -3.90 -10.59
CA VAL A 62 1.75 -3.03 -11.68
C VAL A 62 1.63 -1.57 -11.23
N VAL A 63 1.15 -1.33 -9.99
CA VAL A 63 0.91 0.03 -9.48
C VAL A 63 2.20 0.81 -9.32
N TYR A 64 3.24 0.24 -8.71
CA TYR A 64 4.47 0.99 -8.45
C TYR A 64 5.21 1.42 -9.72
N PRO A 65 5.46 0.53 -10.71
CA PRO A 65 6.09 0.96 -11.95
C PRO A 65 5.30 2.06 -12.68
N MET A 66 3.97 1.97 -12.69
CA MET A 66 3.13 3.00 -13.30
C MET A 66 3.19 4.32 -12.53
N PHE A 67 3.16 4.27 -11.20
CA PHE A 67 3.28 5.45 -10.34
C PHE A 67 4.58 6.21 -10.59
N TYR A 68 5.72 5.51 -10.61
CA TYR A 68 7.02 6.14 -10.89
C TYR A 68 7.08 6.72 -12.29
N LYS A 69 6.55 5.99 -13.29
CA LYS A 69 6.46 6.47 -14.67
C LYS A 69 5.60 7.73 -14.80
N GLN A 70 4.41 7.76 -14.21
CA GLN A 70 3.49 8.91 -14.23
C GLN A 70 4.06 10.11 -13.46
N SER A 71 4.79 9.85 -12.37
CA SER A 71 5.41 10.89 -11.53
C SER A 71 6.72 11.43 -12.10
N GLY A 72 7.27 10.81 -13.16
CA GLY A 72 8.56 11.18 -13.73
C GLY A 72 9.75 10.92 -12.79
N LEU A 73 9.57 10.05 -11.80
CA LEU A 73 10.60 9.70 -10.83
C LEU A 73 11.31 8.40 -11.25
N PRO A 74 12.62 8.26 -10.98
CA PRO A 74 13.27 6.97 -11.11
C PRO A 74 12.66 5.99 -10.09
N GLN A 75 12.36 4.77 -10.53
CA GLN A 75 11.85 3.74 -9.63
C GLN A 75 12.90 3.38 -8.60
N ASP A 76 12.55 3.51 -7.31
CA ASP A 76 13.40 3.16 -6.16
C ASP A 76 12.61 2.38 -5.10
N PHE A 77 11.53 1.71 -5.52
CA PHE A 77 10.73 0.84 -4.68
C PHE A 77 10.35 -0.40 -5.48
N TYR A 78 10.66 -1.56 -4.92
CA TYR A 78 10.53 -2.85 -5.59
C TYR A 78 9.83 -3.85 -4.69
N LYS A 79 9.51 -5.03 -5.23
CA LYS A 79 8.87 -6.13 -4.49
C LYS A 79 9.58 -6.49 -3.18
N ARG A 80 10.93 -6.43 -3.17
CA ARG A 80 11.73 -6.66 -1.96
C ARG A 80 11.46 -5.66 -0.84
N ASP A 81 10.87 -4.50 -1.16
CA ASP A 81 10.62 -3.38 -0.27
C ASP A 81 9.16 -3.32 0.21
N TYR A 82 8.26 -4.18 -0.30
CA TYR A 82 6.82 -4.16 0.06
C TYR A 82 6.57 -4.38 1.56
N TYR A 83 7.49 -5.04 2.27
CA TYR A 83 7.41 -5.15 3.73
C TYR A 83 7.39 -3.79 4.43
N GLN A 84 7.92 -2.73 3.82
CA GLN A 84 7.89 -1.38 4.38
C GLN A 84 6.46 -0.81 4.46
N LEU A 85 5.53 -1.32 3.65
CA LEU A 85 4.11 -0.93 3.70
C LEU A 85 3.42 -1.44 4.96
N ILE A 86 3.89 -2.55 5.52
CA ILE A 86 3.36 -3.09 6.77
C ILE A 86 3.58 -2.11 7.91
N ALA A 87 4.70 -1.37 7.91
CA ALA A 87 5.02 -0.36 8.91
C ALA A 87 4.14 0.90 8.84
N LEU A 88 3.28 1.02 7.81
CA LEU A 88 2.34 2.13 7.63
C LEU A 88 0.91 1.78 8.02
N LEU A 89 0.66 0.53 8.42
CA LEU A 89 -0.63 0.09 8.95
C LEU A 89 -0.82 0.63 10.37
N GLU A 90 -2.00 1.17 10.63
CA GLU A 90 -2.48 1.42 11.98
C GLU A 90 -2.93 0.10 12.63
N SER A 91 -2.96 0.05 13.97
CA SER A 91 -3.25 -1.20 14.69
C SER A 91 -4.64 -1.78 14.38
N ASP A 92 -5.62 -0.93 14.10
CA ASP A 92 -6.98 -1.30 13.72
C ASP A 92 -7.12 -1.74 12.25
N GLU A 93 -6.07 -1.56 11.43
CA GLU A 93 -6.02 -1.98 10.04
C GLU A 93 -5.38 -3.37 9.86
N ILE A 94 -4.78 -3.91 10.91
CA ILE A 94 -4.23 -5.27 10.96
C ILE A 94 -5.39 -6.27 11.05
N HIS A 95 -5.34 -7.33 10.25
CA HIS A 95 -6.38 -8.36 10.26
C HIS A 95 -6.50 -8.99 11.67
N PRO A 96 -7.71 -9.12 12.25
CA PRO A 96 -7.90 -9.61 13.61
C PRO A 96 -7.20 -10.94 13.89
N GLU A 97 -7.20 -11.86 12.94
CA GLU A 97 -6.47 -13.14 13.07
C GLU A 97 -4.98 -12.93 13.37
N ILE A 98 -4.32 -11.96 12.73
CA ILE A 98 -2.89 -11.70 12.97
C ILE A 98 -2.69 -11.20 14.40
N THR A 99 -3.53 -10.25 14.84
CA THR A 99 -3.51 -9.73 16.21
C THR A 99 -3.73 -10.86 17.21
N GLU A 100 -4.76 -11.69 17.02
CA GLU A 100 -5.06 -12.84 17.87
C GLU A 100 -3.88 -13.82 17.97
N LYS A 101 -3.19 -14.11 16.86
CA LYS A 101 -2.02 -15.00 16.88
C LYS A 101 -0.82 -14.36 17.57
N LEU A 102 -0.58 -13.07 17.35
CA LEU A 102 0.51 -12.35 18.01
C LEU A 102 0.28 -12.25 19.52
N ASP A 103 -0.94 -11.98 19.95
CA ASP A 103 -1.35 -11.98 21.35
C ASP A 103 -1.17 -13.38 21.97
N ALA A 104 -1.62 -14.43 21.28
CA ALA A 104 -1.42 -15.80 21.76
C ALA A 104 0.06 -16.18 21.92
N ILE A 105 0.93 -15.73 21.03
CA ILE A 105 2.39 -15.92 21.17
C ILE A 105 2.90 -15.14 22.38
N TYR A 106 2.51 -13.88 22.52
CA TYR A 106 2.91 -13.03 23.64
C TYR A 106 2.54 -13.66 24.99
N GLU A 107 1.31 -14.14 25.14
CA GLU A 107 0.84 -14.81 26.36
C GLU A 107 1.63 -16.09 26.72
N THR A 108 2.26 -16.76 25.75
CA THR A 108 3.11 -17.94 26.02
C THR A 108 4.55 -17.60 26.41
N LEU A 109 4.96 -16.35 26.24
CA LEU A 109 6.30 -15.84 26.60
C LEU A 109 6.34 -15.22 28.01
N ILE A 110 5.18 -15.11 28.67
CA ILE A 110 4.99 -14.64 30.05
C ILE A 110 4.94 -15.84 31.00
#